data_AF-A0A928UE13-F1
#
_entry.id   AF-A0A928UE13-F1
#
_cell.length_a   1.000
_cell.length_b   1.000
_cell.length_c   1.000
_cell.angle_alpha   90.00
_cell.angle_beta   90.00
_cell.angle_gamma   90.00
#
_symmetry.space_group_name_H-M   'P 1'
#
loop_
_entity.id
_entity.type
_entity.pdbx_description
1 polymer ?
#
loop_
_entity_poly.entity_id
_entity_poly.type
_entity_poly.pdbx_seq_one_letter_code
_entity_poly.pdbx_strand_id
1 'polypeptide(L)'
;MNVIKVENLSKKYTIRHQQRESYTALRDVMANGAKRLGAKLLSPFTSHLSSHELSAMGHEPRAIRSKEDFWALKDVSFEVKQGEVIGIIGRNGAGKSTLLKILSRITEPTTGSVKIKGRIASLLEVGTGFHSELTGRENVYLNGAILGMTKAEIKRKFEEIVAFAEIEKFLDTPVKRYSSGMYVRLAFAVAAHLEPEILVIDEVLAVGDASFQKKCLGKMGDVAKKGRTVLFVSHQMGAIAQLCSKAFLLSKGSIAKTGDTQHVIDYYLSEASSASQNGFTASANSSKEMFIAKAQTLNSEGGITSYFTHKEKIIISVTCQINQWIPNTVMGFFIKDQRGRKVFTSENEEWEKITQQQKEVYTIVTIPSNFLVPGQYIITFAISIPNVRIVDLVEDALIITIIDGGSIFAAHEGYDYGCVFADCKWSINNIKEGVC
;
A
#
# COMPACT_ATOMS: atom_id res chain seq x y z
N MET A 1 13.96 19.60 18.89
CA MET A 1 12.81 19.78 19.81
C MET A 1 11.66 18.89 19.34
N ASN A 2 10.94 18.22 20.24
CA ASN A 2 9.76 17.42 19.88
C ASN A 2 8.58 18.33 19.57
N VAL A 3 8.01 18.19 18.37
CA VAL A 3 6.85 18.96 17.88
C VAL A 3 5.56 18.15 17.88
N ILE A 4 5.66 16.82 17.79
CA ILE A 4 4.54 15.90 18.00
C ILE A 4 4.97 14.88 19.04
N LYS A 5 4.13 14.66 20.04
CA LYS A 5 4.27 13.59 21.02
C LYS A 5 2.94 12.88 21.20
N VAL A 6 2.93 11.58 20.93
CA VAL A 6 1.77 10.69 21.05
C VAL A 6 2.06 9.68 22.14
N GLU A 7 1.17 9.58 23.13
CA GLU A 7 1.32 8.71 24.31
C GLU A 7 0.09 7.81 24.48
N ASN A 8 0.28 6.49 24.37
CA ASN A 8 -0.69 5.42 24.61
C ASN A 8 -2.03 5.62 23.88
N LEU A 9 -1.94 6.04 22.62
CA LEU A 9 -3.08 6.44 21.82
C LEU A 9 -3.89 5.23 21.36
N SER A 10 -5.18 5.20 21.73
CA SER A 10 -6.11 4.17 21.28
C SER A 10 -7.41 4.80 20.77
N LYS A 11 -8.01 4.17 19.77
CA LYS A 11 -9.29 4.58 19.19
C LYS A 11 -10.16 3.37 18.90
N LYS A 12 -11.32 3.35 19.54
CA LYS A 12 -12.36 2.34 19.37
C LYS A 12 -13.53 2.90 18.57
N TYR A 13 -14.04 2.12 17.64
CA TYR A 13 -15.30 2.36 16.92
C TYR A 13 -16.28 1.24 17.26
N THR A 14 -17.55 1.56 17.42
CA THR A 14 -18.60 0.55 17.60
C THR A 14 -19.31 0.34 16.27
N ILE A 15 -19.16 -0.85 15.69
CA ILE A 15 -19.85 -1.26 14.47
C ILE A 15 -21.25 -1.74 14.87
N ARG A 16 -22.26 -1.16 14.22
CA ARG A 16 -23.65 -1.63 14.32
C ARG A 16 -23.99 -2.33 13.02
N HIS A 17 -24.20 -3.65 13.07
CA HIS A 17 -24.77 -4.36 11.93
C HIS A 17 -26.25 -4.00 11.80
N GLN A 18 -26.59 -3.11 10.86
CA GLN A 18 -27.94 -3.03 10.34
C GLN A 18 -28.15 -4.20 9.38
N GLN A 19 -29.02 -5.14 9.74
CA GLN A 19 -29.59 -6.05 8.74
C GLN A 19 -30.28 -5.19 7.68
N ARG A 20 -30.03 -5.48 6.39
CA ARG A 20 -30.85 -4.99 5.28
C ARG A 20 -32.32 -5.19 5.65
N GLU A 21 -33.06 -4.09 5.75
CA GLU A 21 -34.52 -4.12 5.89
C GLU A 21 -35.08 -4.86 4.66
N SER A 22 -35.52 -6.09 4.84
CA SER A 22 -36.50 -6.69 3.93
C SER A 22 -37.76 -5.86 4.12
N TYR A 23 -38.20 -5.16 3.07
CA TYR A 23 -39.45 -4.40 3.04
C TYR A 23 -40.56 -5.15 3.79
N THR A 24 -40.96 -4.66 4.97
CA THR A 24 -42.18 -5.12 5.62
C THR A 24 -43.34 -4.58 4.80
N ALA A 25 -43.95 -5.42 3.98
CA ALA A 25 -45.15 -5.05 3.25
C ALA A 25 -46.29 -4.79 4.25
N LEU A 26 -47.14 -3.79 3.98
CA LEU A 26 -48.33 -3.48 4.79
C LEU A 26 -49.23 -4.70 5.08
N ARG A 27 -49.16 -5.73 4.24
CA ARG A 27 -49.85 -7.02 4.42
C ARG A 27 -49.35 -7.80 5.65
N ASP A 28 -48.07 -7.73 6.01
CA ASP A 28 -47.50 -8.45 7.15
C ASP A 28 -47.93 -7.83 8.48
N VAL A 29 -48.13 -6.51 8.51
CA VAL A 29 -48.68 -5.79 9.66
C VAL A 29 -50.16 -6.14 9.86
N MET A 30 -50.93 -6.26 8.77
CA MET A 30 -52.34 -6.67 8.82
C MET A 30 -52.52 -8.13 9.24
N ALA A 31 -51.67 -9.05 8.76
CA ALA A 31 -51.71 -10.46 9.13
C ALA A 31 -51.43 -10.69 10.63
N ASN A 32 -50.53 -9.90 11.22
CA ASN A 32 -50.21 -9.97 12.63
C ASN A 32 -51.29 -9.32 13.54
N GLY A 33 -52.02 -8.32 13.04
CA GLY A 33 -53.19 -7.75 13.72
C GLY A 33 -54.37 -8.73 13.80
N ALA A 34 -54.65 -9.44 12.70
CA ALA A 34 -55.73 -10.43 12.64
C ALA A 34 -55.50 -11.65 13.55
N LYS A 35 -54.25 -12.14 13.63
CA LYS A 35 -53.89 -13.26 14.54
C LYS A 35 -54.06 -12.92 16.02
N ARG A 36 -53.82 -11.66 16.42
CA ARG A 36 -54.01 -11.21 17.83
C ARG A 36 -55.47 -11.04 18.22
N LEU A 37 -56.36 -10.77 17.27
CA LEU A 37 -57.81 -10.68 17.51
C LEU A 37 -58.47 -12.06 17.54
N GLY A 38 -58.05 -12.99 16.69
CA GLY A 38 -58.58 -14.37 16.68
C GLY A 38 -58.25 -15.17 17.94
N ALA A 39 -57.05 -15.00 18.50
CA ALA A 39 -56.63 -15.70 19.72
C ALA A 39 -57.31 -15.18 21.01
N LYS A 40 -58.01 -14.05 20.97
CA LYS A 40 -58.71 -13.46 22.12
C LYS A 40 -60.22 -13.75 22.14
N LEU A 41 -60.75 -14.40 21.09
CA LEU A 41 -62.19 -14.70 20.95
C LEU A 41 -62.53 -16.19 21.17
N LEU A 42 -61.54 -17.06 21.30
CA LEU A 42 -61.70 -18.51 21.46
C LEU A 42 -61.06 -19.02 22.76
N SER A 43 -61.63 -18.62 23.90
CA SER A 43 -61.62 -19.44 25.14
C SER A 43 -62.50 -18.81 26.24
N PRO A 44 -63.75 -19.27 26.40
CA PRO A 44 -64.32 -19.50 27.71
C PRO A 44 -64.64 -20.99 27.86
N PHE A 45 -64.45 -21.54 29.07
CA PHE A 45 -64.57 -22.95 29.44
C PHE A 45 -63.41 -23.88 29.06
N THR A 46 -62.54 -24.15 30.04
CA THR A 46 -62.39 -25.49 30.63
C THR A 46 -61.61 -25.38 31.95
N SER A 47 -62.26 -25.85 33.01
CA SER A 47 -61.72 -26.03 34.35
C SER A 47 -61.04 -27.40 34.48
N HIS A 48 -60.18 -27.52 35.50
CA HIS A 48 -59.57 -28.74 36.03
C HIS A 48 -58.57 -29.49 35.12
N LEU A 49 -57.28 -29.41 35.48
CA LEU A 49 -56.44 -30.59 35.76
C LEU A 49 -55.12 -30.17 36.42
N SER A 50 -54.63 -31.09 37.24
CA SER A 50 -53.68 -30.94 38.34
C SER A 50 -52.22 -30.85 37.94
N SER A 51 -51.46 -30.23 38.84
CA SER A 51 -50.01 -30.06 38.93
C SER A 51 -49.20 -31.35 38.82
N HIS A 52 -48.39 -31.48 37.78
CA HIS A 52 -46.97 -31.85 37.78
C HIS A 52 -46.50 -31.85 36.31
N GLU A 53 -45.27 -31.42 36.05
CA GLU A 53 -44.60 -31.42 34.72
C GLU A 53 -44.75 -30.19 33.80
N LEU A 54 -44.48 -28.98 34.30
CA LEU A 54 -44.11 -27.84 33.45
C LEU A 54 -42.94 -27.03 34.05
N SER A 55 -41.75 -27.62 34.03
CA SER A 55 -40.47 -26.89 34.13
C SER A 55 -39.67 -27.11 32.86
N ALA A 56 -40.14 -26.54 31.75
CA ALA A 56 -39.38 -26.39 30.50
C ALA A 56 -40.00 -25.29 29.60
N MET A 57 -40.19 -24.08 30.13
CA MET A 57 -40.50 -22.90 29.33
C MET A 57 -39.70 -21.70 29.83
N GLY A 58 -38.40 -21.73 29.57
CA GLY A 58 -37.55 -20.54 29.59
C GLY A 58 -37.56 -19.91 28.20
N HIS A 59 -38.18 -18.73 28.09
CA HIS A 59 -38.07 -17.85 26.93
C HIS A 59 -36.59 -17.54 26.62
N GLU A 60 -36.07 -17.96 25.46
CA GLU A 60 -34.92 -17.29 24.84
C GLU A 60 -35.39 -16.02 24.12
N PRO A 61 -34.89 -14.82 24.46
CA PRO A 61 -34.99 -13.67 23.57
C PRO A 61 -33.86 -13.73 22.53
N ARG A 62 -34.15 -14.29 21.35
CA ARG A 62 -33.32 -14.09 20.15
C ARG A 62 -33.56 -12.68 19.58
N ALA A 63 -32.63 -11.78 19.88
CA ALA A 63 -32.05 -10.81 18.94
C ALA A 63 -30.97 -9.98 19.67
N ILE A 64 -29.81 -10.60 19.93
CA ILE A 64 -28.61 -9.82 20.27
C ILE A 64 -28.25 -9.02 19.03
N ARG A 65 -28.58 -7.72 19.05
CA ARG A 65 -27.92 -6.72 18.20
C ARG A 65 -26.45 -6.77 18.58
N SER A 66 -25.64 -7.52 17.85
CA SER A 66 -24.20 -7.60 18.11
C SER A 66 -23.58 -6.25 17.77
N LYS A 67 -23.40 -5.42 18.80
CA LYS A 67 -22.46 -4.30 18.75
C LYS A 67 -21.08 -4.93 18.79
N GLU A 68 -20.33 -4.80 17.71
CA GLU A 68 -18.94 -5.22 17.68
C GLU A 68 -18.06 -4.00 17.90
N ASP A 69 -17.20 -4.08 18.92
CA ASP A 69 -16.21 -3.04 19.19
C ASP A 69 -14.94 -3.32 18.39
N PHE A 70 -14.60 -2.40 17.49
CA PHE A 70 -13.43 -2.46 16.63
C PHE A 70 -12.37 -1.46 17.09
N TRP A 71 -11.17 -1.95 17.42
CA TRP A 71 -10.03 -1.10 17.76
C TRP A 71 -9.26 -0.73 16.49
N ALA A 72 -9.43 0.51 16.04
CA ALA A 72 -8.70 1.03 14.89
C ALA A 72 -7.26 1.45 15.24
N LEU A 73 -7.03 1.85 16.49
CA LEU A 73 -5.71 2.08 17.07
C LEU A 73 -5.68 1.54 18.50
N LYS A 74 -4.55 0.99 18.89
CA LYS A 74 -4.34 0.42 20.23
C LYS A 74 -2.90 0.67 20.69
N ASP A 75 -2.78 1.44 21.77
CA ASP A 75 -1.56 1.71 22.52
C ASP A 75 -0.40 2.23 21.66
N VAL A 76 -0.70 3.18 20.77
CA VAL A 76 0.28 3.79 19.86
C VAL A 76 1.04 4.92 20.57
N SER A 77 2.38 4.86 20.58
CA SER A 77 3.25 5.87 21.18
C SER A 77 4.44 6.19 20.27
N PHE A 78 4.66 7.47 19.96
CA PHE A 78 5.81 7.93 19.16
C PHE A 78 6.06 9.44 19.34
N GLU A 79 7.26 9.87 18.95
CA GLU A 79 7.66 11.28 18.97
C GLU A 79 8.22 11.69 17.60
N VAL A 80 7.97 12.95 17.22
CA VAL A 80 8.51 13.55 16.00
C VAL A 80 9.19 14.87 16.35
N LYS A 81 10.42 15.02 15.89
CA LYS A 81 11.22 16.24 16.07
C LYS A 81 10.98 17.22 14.93
N GLN A 82 11.16 18.50 15.24
CA GLN A 82 11.07 19.56 14.24
C GLN A 82 12.00 19.29 13.06
N GLY A 83 11.46 19.40 11.84
CA GLY A 83 12.21 19.20 10.60
C GLY A 83 12.36 17.74 10.18
N GLU A 84 11.84 16.77 10.95
CA GLU A 84 11.84 15.37 10.52
C GLU A 84 10.77 15.12 9.45
N VAL A 85 11.14 14.30 8.47
CA VAL A 85 10.22 13.73 7.48
C VAL A 85 10.02 12.26 7.82
N ILE A 86 8.84 11.92 8.34
CA ILE A 86 8.51 10.59 8.86
C ILE A 86 7.53 9.90 7.91
N GLY A 87 7.87 8.69 7.47
CA GLY A 87 6.98 7.79 6.74
C GLY A 87 6.07 6.99 7.68
N ILE A 88 4.77 6.93 7.37
CA ILE A 88 3.80 6.04 8.05
C ILE A 88 3.39 4.95 7.06
N ILE A 89 3.96 3.77 7.25
CA ILE A 89 3.77 2.60 6.39
C ILE A 89 2.70 1.69 7.02
N GLY A 90 1.95 0.97 6.20
CA GLY A 90 1.07 -0.10 6.67
C GLY A 90 0.04 -0.54 5.63
N ARG A 91 -0.53 -1.73 5.79
CA ARG A 91 -1.60 -2.24 4.91
C ARG A 91 -2.89 -1.41 5.03
N ASN A 92 -3.82 -1.64 4.12
CA ASN A 92 -5.18 -1.13 4.26
C ASN A 92 -5.83 -1.68 5.54
N GLY A 93 -6.54 -0.82 6.26
CA GLY A 93 -7.12 -1.17 7.57
C GLY A 93 -6.13 -1.20 8.73
N ALA A 94 -4.85 -0.86 8.54
CA ALA A 94 -3.86 -0.84 9.62
C ALA A 94 -4.08 0.26 10.68
N GLY A 95 -4.92 1.27 10.40
CA GLY A 95 -5.21 2.39 11.29
C GLY A 95 -4.64 3.74 10.87
N LYS A 96 -3.97 3.83 9.70
CA LYS A 96 -3.28 5.05 9.20
C LYS A 96 -4.21 6.27 9.15
N SER A 97 -5.34 6.15 8.45
CA SER A 97 -6.32 7.25 8.33
C SER A 97 -6.95 7.63 9.67
N THR A 98 -7.11 6.68 10.59
CA THR A 98 -7.59 6.96 11.96
C THR A 98 -6.55 7.77 12.74
N LEU A 99 -5.27 7.39 12.65
CA LEU A 99 -4.17 8.14 13.27
C LEU A 99 -4.12 9.56 12.73
N LEU A 100 -4.18 9.73 11.40
CA LEU A 100 -4.16 11.05 10.80
C LEU A 100 -5.36 11.90 11.19
N LYS A 101 -6.58 11.34 11.28
CA LYS A 101 -7.76 12.07 11.76
C LYS A 101 -7.58 12.57 13.19
N ILE A 102 -6.93 11.80 14.05
CA ILE A 102 -6.65 12.22 15.43
C ILE A 102 -5.57 13.31 15.46
N LEU A 103 -4.47 13.14 14.71
CA LEU A 103 -3.41 14.15 14.63
C LEU A 103 -3.94 15.48 14.07
N SER A 104 -4.85 15.41 13.09
CA SER A 104 -5.52 16.56 12.47
C SER A 104 -6.64 17.14 13.34
N ARG A 105 -6.88 16.60 14.54
CA ARG A 105 -7.95 17.01 15.48
C ARG A 105 -9.38 16.88 14.92
N ILE A 106 -9.58 16.02 13.93
CA ILE A 106 -10.91 15.71 13.36
C ILE A 106 -11.70 14.79 14.29
N THR A 107 -11.01 13.87 14.97
CA THR A 107 -11.64 12.99 15.96
C THR A 107 -10.79 12.86 17.20
N GLU A 108 -11.42 12.80 18.37
CA GLU A 108 -10.71 12.59 19.63
C GLU A 108 -10.31 11.12 19.81
N PRO A 109 -9.19 10.83 20.49
CA PRO A 109 -8.88 9.46 20.88
C PRO A 109 -9.87 8.90 21.91
N THR A 110 -9.96 7.58 22.02
CA THR A 110 -10.71 6.93 23.10
C THR A 110 -9.91 6.95 24.40
N THR A 111 -8.60 6.70 24.31
CA THR A 111 -7.65 6.80 25.43
C THR A 111 -6.30 7.32 24.92
N GLY A 112 -5.45 7.78 25.85
CA GLY A 112 -4.14 8.35 25.52
C GLY A 112 -4.19 9.84 25.22
N SER A 113 -3.08 10.39 24.76
CA SER A 113 -2.99 11.82 24.47
C SER A 113 -2.09 12.14 23.27
N VAL A 114 -2.37 13.28 22.63
CA VAL A 114 -1.59 13.83 21.53
C VAL A 114 -1.24 15.28 21.87
N LYS A 115 0.05 15.59 21.90
CA LYS A 115 0.59 16.94 22.10
C LYS A 115 1.27 17.41 20.82
N ILE A 116 0.80 18.52 20.27
CA ILE A 116 1.32 19.11 19.02
C ILE A 116 1.71 20.56 19.28
N LYS A 117 2.93 20.94 18.85
CA LYS A 117 3.46 22.31 18.92
C LYS A 117 3.59 22.87 17.50
N GLY A 118 2.75 23.85 17.17
CA GLY A 118 2.67 24.47 15.84
C GLY A 118 1.32 24.20 15.15
N ARG A 119 1.10 24.83 13.99
CA ARG A 119 -0.06 24.57 13.15
C ARG A 119 0.17 23.29 12.36
N ILE A 120 -0.80 22.40 12.41
CA ILE A 120 -0.85 21.20 11.58
C ILE A 120 -1.78 21.47 10.40
N ALA A 121 -1.31 21.21 9.18
CA ALA A 121 -2.18 21.16 8.01
C ALA A 121 -2.15 19.74 7.43
N SER A 122 -3.29 19.29 6.92
CA SER A 122 -3.44 17.94 6.40
C SER A 122 -3.99 17.97 4.98
N LEU A 123 -3.33 17.25 4.07
CA LEU A 123 -3.78 17.06 2.70
C LEU A 123 -4.91 16.01 2.59
N LEU A 124 -5.39 15.47 3.71
CA LEU A 124 -6.57 14.60 3.76
C LEU A 124 -7.83 15.24 3.19
N GLU A 125 -7.89 16.56 3.22
CA GLU A 125 -9.07 17.37 2.98
C GLU A 125 -8.93 18.23 1.71
N VAL A 126 -8.00 17.88 0.82
CA VAL A 126 -7.78 18.62 -0.43
C VAL A 126 -9.07 18.70 -1.24
N GLY A 127 -9.55 19.94 -1.42
CA GLY A 127 -10.78 20.25 -2.16
C GLY A 127 -12.03 20.30 -1.29
N THR A 128 -11.96 19.96 -0.01
CA THR A 128 -13.05 20.27 0.93
C THR A 128 -13.05 21.77 1.22
N GLY A 129 -14.24 22.38 1.27
CA GLY A 129 -14.39 23.82 1.47
C GLY A 129 -14.31 24.67 0.19
N PHE A 130 -14.17 24.06 -1.00
CA PHE A 130 -14.48 24.77 -2.24
C PHE A 130 -16.00 24.99 -2.34
N HIS A 131 -16.39 26.16 -2.82
CA HIS A 131 -17.78 26.52 -3.09
C HIS A 131 -18.02 26.51 -4.59
N SER A 132 -18.99 25.69 -5.03
CA SER A 132 -19.27 25.40 -6.44
C SER A 132 -19.66 26.64 -7.27
N GLU A 133 -20.34 27.59 -6.66
CA GLU A 133 -20.75 28.85 -7.31
C GLU A 133 -19.64 29.91 -7.38
N LEU A 134 -18.57 29.75 -6.59
CA LEU A 134 -17.46 30.71 -6.58
C LEU A 134 -16.47 30.39 -7.71
N THR A 135 -15.79 31.42 -8.20
CA THR A 135 -14.70 31.32 -9.18
C THR A 135 -13.49 30.58 -8.59
N GLY A 136 -12.57 30.13 -9.44
CA GLY A 136 -11.29 29.58 -8.99
C GLY A 136 -10.53 30.57 -8.10
N ARG A 137 -10.51 31.85 -8.46
CA ARG A 137 -9.89 32.93 -7.66
C ARG A 137 -10.45 32.99 -6.26
N GLU A 138 -11.77 33.08 -6.14
CA GLU A 138 -12.45 33.17 -4.84
C GLU A 138 -12.24 31.90 -4.01
N ASN A 139 -12.22 30.73 -4.66
CA ASN A 139 -11.93 29.46 -4.01
C ASN A 139 -10.48 29.38 -3.50
N VAL A 140 -9.49 29.97 -4.17
CA VAL A 140 -8.12 30.07 -3.65
C VAL A 140 -8.11 30.85 -2.33
N TYR A 141 -8.84 31.96 -2.25
CA TYR A 141 -8.94 32.75 -1.01
C TYR A 141 -9.71 32.02 0.09
N LEU A 142 -10.87 31.45 -0.24
CA LEU A 142 -11.72 30.73 0.70
C LEU A 142 -11.00 29.50 1.28
N ASN A 143 -10.47 28.65 0.41
CA ASN A 143 -9.80 27.42 0.82
C ASN A 143 -8.47 27.69 1.51
N GLY A 144 -7.69 28.68 1.04
CA GLY A 144 -6.48 29.11 1.73
C GLY A 144 -6.77 29.55 3.16
N ALA A 145 -7.86 30.30 3.39
CA ALA A 145 -8.27 30.71 4.72
C ALA A 145 -8.73 29.53 5.59
N ILE A 146 -9.52 28.59 5.03
CA ILE A 146 -9.97 27.37 5.73
C ILE A 146 -8.76 26.53 6.17
N LEU A 147 -7.74 26.42 5.33
CA LEU A 147 -6.51 25.67 5.61
C LEU A 147 -5.52 26.45 6.51
N GLY A 148 -5.89 27.66 6.97
CA GLY A 148 -5.15 28.42 7.98
C GLY A 148 -4.14 29.44 7.43
N MET A 149 -4.24 29.82 6.15
CA MET A 149 -3.47 30.94 5.58
C MET A 149 -4.12 32.27 5.94
N THR A 150 -3.28 33.23 6.31
CA THR A 150 -3.68 34.63 6.40
C THR A 150 -3.91 35.20 5.00
N LYS A 151 -4.77 36.22 4.89
CA LYS A 151 -5.02 36.92 3.62
C LYS A 151 -3.74 37.44 2.96
N ALA A 152 -2.75 37.85 3.76
CA ALA A 152 -1.45 38.31 3.28
C ALA A 152 -0.62 37.16 2.68
N GLU A 153 -0.58 36.00 3.33
CA GLU A 153 0.07 34.78 2.80
C GLU A 153 -0.57 34.36 1.47
N ILE A 154 -1.91 34.35 1.39
CA ILE A 154 -2.62 34.00 0.15
C ILE A 154 -2.26 34.98 -0.97
N LYS A 155 -2.33 36.29 -0.70
CA LYS A 155 -2.02 37.32 -1.71
C LYS A 155 -0.58 37.20 -2.23
N ARG A 156 0.39 36.93 -1.34
CA ARG A 156 1.80 36.75 -1.72
C ARG A 156 2.01 35.54 -2.64
N LYS A 157 1.25 34.47 -2.41
CA LYS A 157 1.42 33.19 -3.12
C LYS A 157 0.44 32.97 -4.27
N PHE A 158 -0.48 33.90 -4.50
CA PHE A 158 -1.60 33.71 -5.41
C PHE A 158 -1.14 33.33 -6.81
N GLU A 159 -0.21 34.08 -7.39
CA GLU A 159 0.32 33.81 -8.73
C GLU A 159 1.05 32.45 -8.80
N GLU A 160 1.82 32.09 -7.77
CA GLU A 160 2.47 30.77 -7.70
C GLU A 160 1.45 29.63 -7.64
N ILE A 161 0.35 29.80 -6.89
CA ILE A 161 -0.73 28.82 -6.78
C ILE A 161 -1.40 28.62 -8.13
N VAL A 162 -1.75 29.71 -8.81
CA VAL A 162 -2.44 29.66 -10.12
C VAL A 162 -1.52 29.03 -11.17
N ALA A 163 -0.24 29.44 -11.22
CA ALA A 163 0.75 28.88 -12.14
C ALA A 163 1.02 27.39 -11.88
N PHE A 164 1.04 26.98 -10.62
CA PHE A 164 1.21 25.57 -10.26
C PHE A 164 0.01 24.73 -10.70
N ALA A 165 -1.21 25.26 -10.56
CA ALA A 165 -2.44 24.57 -10.94
C ALA A 165 -2.66 24.47 -12.46
N GLU A 166 -2.01 25.32 -13.26
CA GLU A 166 -2.18 25.42 -14.72
C GLU A 166 -3.63 25.76 -15.13
N ILE A 167 -4.28 26.67 -14.40
CA ILE A 167 -5.69 27.06 -14.61
C ILE A 167 -5.88 28.54 -14.93
N GLU A 168 -4.84 29.27 -15.32
CA GLU A 168 -4.82 30.73 -15.53
C GLU A 168 -6.02 31.21 -16.36
N LYS A 169 -6.32 30.51 -17.46
CA LYS A 169 -7.41 30.85 -18.39
C LYS A 169 -8.81 30.64 -17.81
N PHE A 170 -8.94 29.81 -16.77
CA PHE A 170 -10.21 29.41 -16.17
C PHE A 170 -10.40 29.98 -14.76
N LEU A 171 -9.46 30.80 -14.30
CA LEU A 171 -9.40 31.28 -12.92
C LEU A 171 -10.67 32.04 -12.48
N ASP A 172 -11.25 32.81 -13.38
CA ASP A 172 -12.48 33.58 -13.14
C ASP A 172 -13.76 32.83 -13.58
N THR A 173 -13.65 31.53 -13.87
CA THR A 173 -14.78 30.65 -14.14
C THR A 173 -15.25 29.98 -12.84
N PRO A 174 -16.57 29.87 -12.57
CA PRO A 174 -17.09 29.12 -11.43
C PRO A 174 -16.61 27.67 -11.40
N VAL A 175 -16.19 27.19 -10.23
CA VAL A 175 -15.57 25.87 -10.06
C VAL A 175 -16.51 24.72 -10.44
N LYS A 176 -17.83 24.88 -10.36
CA LYS A 176 -18.79 23.88 -10.88
C LYS A 176 -18.63 23.56 -12.38
N ARG A 177 -17.95 24.42 -13.14
CA ARG A 177 -17.66 24.22 -14.57
C ARG A 177 -16.26 23.63 -14.81
N TYR A 178 -15.48 23.39 -13.75
CA TYR A 178 -14.17 22.78 -13.87
C TYR A 178 -14.30 21.30 -14.20
N SER A 179 -13.36 20.77 -14.98
CA SER A 179 -13.18 19.32 -15.01
C SER A 179 -12.74 18.82 -13.64
N SER A 180 -12.94 17.53 -13.36
CA SER A 180 -12.44 16.90 -12.14
C SER A 180 -10.93 17.11 -11.96
N GLY A 181 -10.16 17.08 -13.06
CA GLY A 181 -8.72 17.36 -13.03
C GLY A 181 -8.40 18.80 -12.62
N MET A 182 -9.06 19.80 -13.21
CA MET A 182 -8.86 21.22 -12.84
C MET A 182 -9.23 21.49 -11.38
N TYR A 183 -10.33 20.90 -10.91
CA TYR A 183 -10.76 21.02 -9.52
C TYR A 183 -9.67 20.55 -8.57
N VAL A 184 -9.18 19.33 -8.79
CA VAL A 184 -8.20 18.73 -7.89
C VAL A 184 -6.83 19.40 -8.01
N ARG A 185 -6.42 19.81 -9.22
CA ARG A 185 -5.18 20.58 -9.41
C ARG A 185 -5.19 21.88 -8.63
N LEU A 186 -6.29 22.66 -8.69
CA LEU A 186 -6.39 23.91 -7.93
C LEU A 186 -6.39 23.66 -6.42
N ALA A 187 -7.18 22.69 -5.95
CA ALA A 187 -7.24 22.34 -4.54
C ALA A 187 -5.85 21.92 -4.01
N PHE A 188 -5.13 21.11 -4.78
CA PHE A 188 -3.79 20.68 -4.43
C PHE A 188 -2.80 21.84 -4.48
N ALA A 189 -2.90 22.72 -5.48
CA ALA A 189 -2.02 23.88 -5.61
C ALA A 189 -2.10 24.80 -4.39
N VAL A 190 -3.32 25.09 -3.91
CA VAL A 190 -3.51 25.86 -2.67
C VAL A 190 -2.81 25.16 -1.51
N ALA A 191 -3.07 23.87 -1.35
CA ALA A 191 -2.55 23.10 -0.23
C ALA A 191 -1.01 22.93 -0.26
N ALA A 192 -0.43 22.74 -1.45
CA ALA A 192 1.02 22.64 -1.65
C ALA A 192 1.77 23.94 -1.35
N HIS A 193 1.05 25.07 -1.37
CA HIS A 193 1.59 26.39 -1.04
C HIS A 193 1.34 26.79 0.42
N LEU A 194 0.72 25.93 1.23
CA LEU A 194 0.62 26.14 2.67
C LEU A 194 2.01 26.20 3.32
N GLU A 195 2.10 26.97 4.40
CA GLU A 195 3.32 27.11 5.21
C GLU A 195 3.11 26.73 6.68
N PRO A 196 2.59 25.51 6.97
CA PRO A 196 2.44 25.07 8.34
C PRO A 196 3.81 24.64 8.90
N GLU A 197 3.90 24.61 10.22
CA GLU A 197 5.05 24.03 10.92
C GLU A 197 5.09 22.49 10.75
N ILE A 198 3.90 21.88 10.63
CA ILE A 198 3.70 20.43 10.45
C ILE A 198 2.76 20.18 9.28
N LEU A 199 3.21 19.43 8.28
CA LEU A 199 2.41 19.02 7.14
C LEU A 199 2.14 17.51 7.18
N VAL A 200 0.88 17.12 7.08
CA VAL A 200 0.46 15.73 6.92
C VAL A 200 0.05 15.50 5.47
N ILE A 201 0.64 14.47 4.87
CA ILE A 201 0.40 14.09 3.50
C ILE A 201 -0.16 12.67 3.51
N ASP A 202 -1.39 12.52 3.01
CA ASP A 202 -1.99 11.20 2.78
C ASP A 202 -1.88 10.86 1.28
N GLU A 203 -1.99 9.57 1.00
CA GLU A 203 -1.88 8.86 -0.29
C GLU A 203 -2.65 9.47 -1.48
N VAL A 204 -3.46 10.50 -1.23
CA VAL A 204 -4.14 11.39 -2.18
C VAL A 204 -3.14 12.18 -3.07
N LEU A 205 -1.84 11.91 -3.03
CA LEU A 205 -0.92 12.43 -4.05
C LEU A 205 -1.17 11.83 -5.44
N ALA A 206 -1.91 10.72 -5.54
CA ALA A 206 -2.21 10.03 -6.79
C ALA A 206 -3.33 10.68 -7.65
N VAL A 207 -3.70 11.93 -7.40
CA VAL A 207 -4.68 12.67 -8.23
C VAL A 207 -4.00 13.63 -9.22
N GLY A 208 -4.53 13.66 -10.44
CA GLY A 208 -3.93 14.35 -11.58
C GLY A 208 -3.16 13.38 -12.50
N ASP A 209 -2.62 13.90 -13.59
CA ASP A 209 -1.71 13.15 -14.45
C ASP A 209 -0.31 13.05 -13.83
N ALA A 210 0.51 12.14 -14.36
CA ALA A 210 1.87 11.89 -13.90
C ALA A 210 2.78 13.15 -13.91
N SER A 211 2.56 14.11 -14.83
CA SER A 211 3.35 15.34 -14.86
C SER A 211 3.02 16.24 -13.68
N PHE A 212 1.74 16.33 -13.31
CA PHE A 212 1.27 17.07 -12.14
C PHE A 212 1.72 16.38 -10.84
N GLN A 213 1.60 15.05 -10.75
CA GLN A 213 2.09 14.29 -9.59
C GLN A 213 3.59 14.52 -9.33
N LYS A 214 4.42 14.54 -10.39
CA LYS A 214 5.84 14.87 -10.29
C LYS A 214 6.08 16.28 -9.74
N LYS A 215 5.31 17.27 -10.19
CA LYS A 215 5.35 18.65 -9.63
C LYS A 215 4.99 18.65 -8.14
N CYS A 216 3.97 17.88 -7.76
CA CYS A 216 3.54 17.73 -6.36
C CYS A 216 4.66 17.14 -5.49
N LEU A 217 5.24 16.00 -5.89
CA LEU A 217 6.34 15.36 -5.16
C LEU A 217 7.57 16.28 -5.05
N GLY A 218 7.91 16.99 -6.13
CA GLY A 218 8.99 17.99 -6.12
C GLY A 218 8.75 19.11 -5.11
N LYS A 219 7.56 19.71 -5.12
CA LYS A 219 7.18 20.76 -4.15
C LYS A 219 7.20 20.25 -2.71
N MET A 220 6.75 19.02 -2.46
CA MET A 220 6.80 18.41 -1.13
C MET A 220 8.25 18.17 -0.66
N GLY A 221 9.13 17.76 -1.56
CA GLY A 221 10.57 17.67 -1.29
C GLY A 221 11.18 19.03 -0.92
N ASP A 222 10.79 20.10 -1.61
CA ASP A 222 11.25 21.46 -1.27
C ASP A 222 10.72 21.95 0.08
N VAL A 223 9.47 21.60 0.42
CA VAL A 223 8.85 21.88 1.72
C VAL A 223 9.63 21.17 2.83
N ALA A 224 10.01 19.90 2.63
CA ALA A 224 10.85 19.15 3.55
C ALA A 224 12.23 19.80 3.75
N LYS A 225 12.90 20.22 2.67
CA LYS A 225 14.24 20.87 2.73
C LYS A 225 14.26 22.19 3.50
N LYS A 226 13.11 22.88 3.61
CA LYS A 226 12.96 24.14 4.34
C LYS A 226 12.86 23.96 5.87
N GLY A 227 13.20 22.80 6.40
CA GLY A 227 13.20 22.50 7.84
C GLY A 227 11.81 22.30 8.44
N ARG A 228 10.81 22.03 7.61
CA ARG A 228 9.44 21.73 8.05
C ARG A 228 9.30 20.28 8.44
N THR A 229 8.40 20.02 9.38
CA THR A 229 8.10 18.65 9.81
C THR A 229 7.04 18.07 8.89
N VAL A 230 7.27 16.87 8.35
CA VAL A 230 6.35 16.23 7.40
C VAL A 230 6.03 14.83 7.87
N LEU A 231 4.74 14.50 7.94
CA LEU A 231 4.25 13.12 8.08
C LEU A 231 3.74 12.65 6.73
N PHE A 232 4.41 11.67 6.15
CA PHE A 232 4.07 11.14 4.84
C PHE A 232 3.45 9.75 5.01
N VAL A 233 2.19 9.60 4.61
CA VAL A 233 1.44 8.35 4.74
C VAL A 233 1.23 7.78 3.37
N SER A 234 1.78 6.59 3.13
CA SER A 234 1.64 5.92 1.85
C SER A 234 1.83 4.42 2.01
N HIS A 235 1.15 3.65 1.15
CA HIS A 235 1.48 2.24 0.92
C HIS A 235 2.49 2.06 -0.23
N GLN A 236 2.90 3.13 -0.91
CA GLN A 236 3.94 3.12 -1.94
C GLN A 236 5.31 3.29 -1.29
N MET A 237 6.07 2.19 -1.22
CA MET A 237 7.38 2.18 -0.55
C MET A 237 8.42 3.04 -1.29
N GLY A 238 8.27 3.26 -2.61
CA GLY A 238 9.20 4.06 -3.40
C GLY A 238 9.17 5.53 -3.01
N ALA A 239 7.98 6.10 -2.89
CA ALA A 239 7.79 7.48 -2.42
C ALA A 239 8.29 7.64 -0.97
N ILE A 240 7.99 6.67 -0.10
CA ILE A 240 8.47 6.66 1.28
C ILE A 240 10.00 6.62 1.33
N ALA A 241 10.64 5.73 0.57
CA ALA A 241 12.10 5.59 0.51
C ALA A 241 12.79 6.84 -0.05
N GLN A 242 12.15 7.53 -1.00
CA GLN A 242 12.69 8.74 -1.61
C GLN A 242 12.55 9.97 -0.71
N LEU A 243 11.42 10.10 0.00
CA LEU A 243 11.07 11.34 0.70
C LEU A 243 11.34 11.30 2.20
N CYS A 244 11.35 10.12 2.83
CA CYS A 244 11.43 9.97 4.28
C CYS A 244 12.78 9.40 4.70
N SER A 245 13.40 10.01 5.71
CA SER A 245 14.62 9.46 6.34
C SER A 245 14.32 8.42 7.41
N LYS A 246 13.16 8.53 8.06
CA LYS A 246 12.68 7.62 9.10
C LYS A 246 11.26 7.20 8.78
N ALA A 247 10.87 6.03 9.26
CA ALA A 247 9.50 5.55 9.15
C ALA A 247 9.06 4.75 10.37
N PHE A 248 7.76 4.49 10.45
CA PHE A 248 7.22 3.44 11.28
C PHE A 248 6.13 2.66 10.54
N LEU A 249 6.09 1.36 10.84
CA LEU A 249 5.10 0.42 10.34
C LEU A 249 3.94 0.34 11.34
N LEU A 250 2.75 0.68 10.88
CA LEU A 250 1.50 0.46 11.58
C LEU A 250 0.89 -0.87 11.10
N SER A 251 0.56 -1.74 12.05
CA SER A 251 -0.05 -3.05 11.81
C SER A 251 -1.15 -3.31 12.83
N LYS A 252 -2.36 -3.63 12.36
CA LYS A 252 -3.53 -3.92 13.22
C LYS A 252 -3.76 -2.89 14.35
N GLY A 253 -3.55 -1.61 14.05
CA GLY A 253 -3.75 -0.51 14.99
C GLY A 253 -2.62 -0.23 15.96
N SER A 254 -1.51 -0.97 15.92
CA SER A 254 -0.32 -0.72 16.75
C SER A 254 0.94 -0.49 15.90
N ILE A 255 1.99 0.09 16.50
CA ILE A 255 3.29 0.24 15.85
C ILE A 255 4.05 -1.08 15.95
N ALA A 256 4.32 -1.70 14.81
CA ALA A 256 5.08 -2.95 14.72
C ALA A 256 6.60 -2.70 14.68
N LYS A 257 7.02 -1.65 13.97
CA LYS A 257 8.45 -1.32 13.79
C LYS A 257 8.65 0.18 13.61
N THR A 258 9.75 0.71 14.12
CA THR A 258 10.20 2.09 13.89
C THR A 258 11.69 2.08 13.57
N GLY A 259 12.17 3.09 12.84
CA GLY A 259 13.60 3.25 12.55
C GLY A 259 13.86 3.98 11.25
N ASP A 260 15.04 3.73 10.69
CA ASP A 260 15.40 4.20 9.35
C ASP A 260 14.44 3.62 8.31
N THR A 261 14.08 4.45 7.33
CA THR A 261 13.05 4.11 6.35
C THR A 261 13.30 2.77 5.67
N GLN A 262 14.53 2.52 5.23
CA GLN A 262 14.89 1.28 4.53
C GLN A 262 14.65 0.05 5.39
N HIS A 263 15.14 0.04 6.63
CA HIS A 263 14.94 -1.07 7.56
C HIS A 263 13.46 -1.35 7.87
N VAL A 264 12.62 -0.31 7.93
CA VAL A 264 11.18 -0.47 8.17
C VAL A 264 10.47 -1.02 6.93
N ILE A 265 10.89 -0.59 5.74
CA ILE A 265 10.42 -1.16 4.47
C ILE A 265 10.79 -2.65 4.41
N ASP A 266 12.06 -3.00 4.64
CA ASP A 266 12.53 -4.39 4.57
C ASP A 266 11.77 -5.29 5.56
N TYR A 267 11.52 -4.80 6.78
CA TYR A 267 10.68 -5.50 7.76
C TYR A 267 9.24 -5.70 7.26
N TYR A 268 8.62 -4.65 6.70
CA TYR A 268 7.28 -4.72 6.12
C TYR A 268 7.19 -5.76 4.99
N LEU A 269 8.22 -5.84 4.14
CA LEU A 269 8.32 -6.81 3.05
C LEU A 269 8.50 -8.24 3.57
N SER A 270 9.31 -8.42 4.61
CA SER A 270 9.49 -9.73 5.24
C SER A 270 8.19 -10.27 5.87
N GLU A 271 7.38 -9.41 6.50
CA GLU A 271 6.06 -9.81 7.03
C GLU A 271 5.07 -10.18 5.91
N ALA A 272 5.15 -9.51 4.75
CA ALA A 272 4.36 -9.89 3.58
C ALA A 272 4.78 -11.25 3.02
N SER A 273 6.07 -11.55 3.09
CA SER A 273 6.67 -12.79 2.63
C SER A 273 6.27 -13.99 3.50
N SER A 274 6.23 -13.85 4.83
CA SER A 274 5.92 -14.97 5.75
C SER A 274 4.51 -15.55 5.59
N ALA A 275 3.61 -14.86 4.88
CA ALA A 275 2.25 -15.33 4.61
C ALA A 275 2.11 -16.12 3.29
N SER A 276 3.11 -16.05 2.40
CA SER A 276 3.17 -16.83 1.15
C SER A 276 4.08 -18.04 1.33
N GLN A 277 3.70 -19.20 0.81
CA GLN A 277 4.57 -20.38 0.70
C GLN A 277 5.82 -20.00 -0.10
N ASN A 278 6.90 -19.59 0.57
CA ASN A 278 8.10 -19.06 -0.09
C ASN A 278 9.02 -20.20 -0.48
N GLY A 279 8.71 -20.81 -1.61
CA GLY A 279 9.56 -21.81 -2.23
C GLY A 279 8.75 -22.88 -2.94
N PHE A 280 9.33 -23.39 -4.01
CA PHE A 280 8.86 -24.61 -4.64
C PHE A 280 9.51 -25.80 -3.93
N THR A 281 8.73 -26.83 -3.63
CA THR A 281 9.24 -28.14 -3.21
C THR A 281 8.46 -29.20 -3.98
N ALA A 282 9.17 -30.05 -4.71
CA ALA A 282 8.57 -31.16 -5.42
C ALA A 282 8.07 -32.23 -4.43
N SER A 283 7.09 -33.03 -4.86
CA SER A 283 6.70 -34.21 -4.10
C SER A 283 7.86 -35.22 -4.05
N ALA A 284 8.06 -35.86 -2.89
CA ALA A 284 9.23 -36.70 -2.60
C ALA A 284 9.42 -37.93 -3.51
N ASN A 285 8.48 -38.23 -4.41
CA ASN A 285 8.46 -39.41 -5.28
C ASN A 285 8.29 -39.05 -6.76
N SER A 286 9.10 -38.11 -7.28
CA SER A 286 9.15 -37.85 -8.72
C SER A 286 9.81 -39.03 -9.44
N SER A 287 9.12 -39.62 -10.43
CA SER A 287 9.65 -40.68 -11.29
C SER A 287 10.55 -40.17 -12.42
N LYS A 288 10.80 -38.86 -12.48
CA LYS A 288 11.65 -38.24 -13.50
C LYS A 288 13.11 -38.62 -13.29
N GLU A 289 13.86 -38.69 -14.38
CA GLU A 289 15.28 -39.04 -14.39
C GLU A 289 16.12 -38.01 -13.61
N MET A 290 15.87 -36.73 -13.86
CA MET A 290 16.42 -35.60 -13.11
C MET A 290 15.28 -34.61 -12.89
N PHE A 291 15.20 -34.01 -11.71
CA PHE A 291 14.15 -33.05 -11.41
C PHE A 291 14.55 -32.02 -10.37
N ILE A 292 13.89 -30.88 -10.43
CA ILE A 292 14.05 -29.81 -9.47
C ILE A 292 13.29 -30.22 -8.21
N ALA A 293 14.01 -30.47 -7.13
CA ALA A 293 13.44 -30.92 -5.86
C ALA A 293 13.01 -29.74 -4.99
N LYS A 294 13.78 -28.64 -5.01
CA LYS A 294 13.47 -27.44 -4.23
C LYS A 294 13.97 -26.19 -4.95
N ALA A 295 13.22 -25.12 -4.90
CA ALA A 295 13.68 -23.79 -5.29
C ALA A 295 13.17 -22.75 -4.31
N GLN A 296 13.98 -21.72 -4.02
CA GLN A 296 13.60 -20.63 -3.13
C GLN A 296 14.42 -19.38 -3.47
N THR A 297 13.86 -18.22 -3.18
CA THR A 297 14.53 -16.92 -3.32
C THR A 297 14.95 -16.39 -1.96
N LEU A 298 16.15 -15.79 -1.90
CA LEU A 298 16.75 -15.25 -0.69
C LEU A 298 17.19 -13.81 -0.91
N ASN A 299 17.10 -12.99 0.13
CA ASN A 299 17.67 -11.65 0.16
C ASN A 299 19.19 -11.69 0.37
N SER A 300 19.81 -10.50 0.38
CA SER A 300 21.27 -10.38 0.56
C SER A 300 21.77 -10.81 1.95
N GLU A 301 20.86 -10.97 2.93
CA GLU A 301 21.15 -11.46 4.29
C GLU A 301 20.93 -12.98 4.43
N GLY A 302 20.50 -13.66 3.36
CA GLY A 302 20.20 -15.10 3.38
C GLY A 302 18.81 -15.45 3.92
N GLY A 303 17.96 -14.45 4.19
CA GLY A 303 16.55 -14.65 4.56
C GLY A 303 15.71 -15.04 3.35
N ILE A 304 14.88 -16.08 3.49
CA ILE A 304 13.95 -16.51 2.43
C ILE A 304 12.84 -15.47 2.27
N THR A 305 12.69 -14.92 1.07
CA THR A 305 11.70 -13.88 0.77
C THR A 305 11.27 -13.93 -0.68
N SER A 306 10.03 -13.54 -0.96
CA SER A 306 9.51 -13.29 -2.31
C SER A 306 9.44 -11.80 -2.64
N TYR A 307 9.79 -10.92 -1.69
CA TYR A 307 9.74 -9.48 -1.86
C TYR A 307 11.15 -8.91 -1.83
N PHE A 308 11.45 -8.08 -2.83
CA PHE A 308 12.75 -7.45 -3.01
C PHE A 308 12.58 -5.98 -3.34
N THR A 309 13.47 -5.13 -2.87
CA THR A 309 13.65 -3.80 -3.44
C THR A 309 14.47 -3.90 -4.73
N HIS A 310 14.28 -3.01 -5.70
CA HIS A 310 15.11 -3.04 -6.92
C HIS A 310 16.62 -2.80 -6.63
N LYS A 311 16.99 -2.32 -5.45
CA LYS A 311 18.37 -1.99 -5.07
C LYS A 311 19.16 -3.17 -4.52
N GLU A 312 18.50 -4.26 -4.15
CA GLU A 312 19.17 -5.45 -3.62
C GLU A 312 19.35 -6.53 -4.69
N LYS A 313 20.29 -7.44 -4.43
CA LYS A 313 20.50 -8.62 -5.27
C LYS A 313 19.45 -9.66 -4.91
N ILE A 314 19.03 -10.44 -5.91
CA ILE A 314 18.09 -11.55 -5.71
C ILE A 314 18.90 -12.84 -5.83
N ILE A 315 18.93 -13.61 -4.76
CA ILE A 315 19.61 -14.90 -4.74
C ILE A 315 18.56 -15.98 -4.95
N ILE A 316 18.76 -16.87 -5.92
CA ILE A 316 17.90 -18.01 -6.16
C ILE A 316 18.71 -19.26 -5.87
N SER A 317 18.25 -20.06 -4.92
CA SER A 317 18.84 -21.37 -4.65
C SER A 317 17.94 -22.48 -5.19
N VAL A 318 18.53 -23.39 -5.96
CA VAL A 318 17.83 -24.51 -6.59
C VAL A 318 18.55 -25.81 -6.24
N THR A 319 17.78 -26.77 -5.72
CA THR A 319 18.23 -28.14 -5.47
C THR A 319 17.64 -29.04 -6.54
N CYS A 320 18.51 -29.75 -7.25
CA CYS A 320 18.15 -30.78 -8.22
C CYS A 320 18.47 -32.16 -7.66
N GLN A 321 17.56 -33.12 -7.86
CA GLN A 321 17.81 -34.53 -7.61
C GLN A 321 18.03 -35.28 -8.93
N ILE A 322 18.95 -36.25 -8.88
CA ILE A 322 19.36 -37.07 -10.01
C ILE A 322 19.04 -38.52 -9.66
N ASN A 323 17.94 -39.02 -10.19
CA ASN A 323 17.56 -40.43 -10.09
C ASN A 323 18.33 -41.27 -11.13
N GLN A 324 18.46 -40.73 -12.35
CA GLN A 324 19.20 -41.31 -13.45
C GLN A 324 19.99 -40.20 -14.15
N TRP A 325 21.32 -40.37 -14.23
CA TRP A 325 22.18 -39.39 -14.87
C TRP A 325 21.97 -39.36 -16.39
N ILE A 326 21.89 -38.15 -16.95
CA ILE A 326 21.76 -37.90 -18.38
C ILE A 326 22.88 -36.94 -18.82
N PRO A 327 23.74 -37.34 -19.78
CA PRO A 327 24.79 -36.46 -20.32
C PRO A 327 24.19 -35.28 -21.08
N ASN A 328 24.96 -34.18 -21.19
CA ASN A 328 24.61 -32.99 -21.97
C ASN A 328 23.27 -32.34 -21.57
N THR A 329 22.89 -32.48 -20.31
CA THR A 329 21.79 -31.70 -19.76
C THR A 329 22.27 -30.28 -19.48
N VAL A 330 21.33 -29.33 -19.48
CA VAL A 330 21.51 -27.96 -19.00
C VAL A 330 20.38 -27.63 -18.05
N MET A 331 20.67 -26.86 -17.00
CA MET A 331 19.66 -26.26 -16.13
C MET A 331 19.61 -24.77 -16.42
N GLY A 332 18.40 -24.24 -16.52
CA GLY A 332 18.18 -22.81 -16.64
C GLY A 332 16.87 -22.39 -16.01
N PHE A 333 16.63 -21.09 -16.06
CA PHE A 333 15.36 -20.49 -15.70
C PHE A 333 15.03 -19.34 -16.63
N PHE A 334 13.76 -19.02 -16.72
CA PHE A 334 13.32 -17.77 -17.32
C PHE A 334 12.34 -17.07 -16.39
N ILE A 335 12.31 -15.75 -16.51
CA ILE A 335 11.40 -14.90 -15.75
C ILE A 335 10.34 -14.34 -16.68
N LYS A 336 9.08 -14.40 -16.25
CA LYS A 336 7.93 -13.77 -16.91
C LYS A 336 7.47 -12.55 -16.12
N ASP A 337 6.95 -11.54 -16.82
CA ASP A 337 6.20 -10.44 -16.20
C ASP A 337 4.75 -10.85 -15.88
N GLN A 338 4.00 -9.96 -15.23
CA GLN A 338 2.57 -10.13 -14.93
C GLN A 338 1.66 -10.36 -16.16
N ARG A 339 2.14 -10.07 -17.38
CA ARG A 339 1.42 -10.30 -18.64
C ARG A 339 1.83 -11.63 -19.29
N GLY A 340 2.66 -12.44 -18.62
CA GLY A 340 3.19 -13.70 -19.12
C GLY A 340 4.31 -13.56 -20.16
N ARG A 341 4.80 -12.34 -20.41
CA ARG A 341 5.89 -12.11 -21.36
C ARG A 341 7.21 -12.52 -20.72
N LYS A 342 8.03 -13.29 -21.43
CA LYS A 342 9.39 -13.62 -20.99
C LYS A 342 10.25 -12.36 -20.98
N VAL A 343 10.80 -12.02 -19.82
CA VAL A 343 11.69 -10.87 -19.59
C VAL A 343 13.12 -11.23 -19.97
N PHE A 344 13.64 -12.32 -19.42
CA PHE A 344 14.95 -12.88 -19.80
C PHE A 344 15.01 -14.37 -19.46
N THR A 345 16.04 -15.04 -19.98
CA THR A 345 16.39 -16.44 -19.70
C THR A 345 17.86 -16.48 -19.29
N SER A 346 18.19 -17.34 -18.33
CA SER A 346 19.56 -17.59 -17.90
C SER A 346 19.76 -19.10 -17.76
N GLU A 347 20.91 -19.57 -18.23
CA GLU A 347 21.31 -20.98 -18.19
C GLU A 347 22.60 -21.11 -17.40
N ASN A 348 22.75 -22.24 -16.72
CA ASN A 348 23.93 -22.53 -15.91
C ASN A 348 25.03 -23.15 -16.78
N GLU A 349 26.00 -22.32 -17.18
CA GLU A 349 27.17 -22.75 -17.98
C GLU A 349 28.05 -23.77 -17.24
N GLU A 350 28.03 -23.79 -15.89
CA GLU A 350 28.82 -24.74 -15.12
C GLU A 350 28.15 -26.12 -14.97
N TRP A 351 26.92 -26.27 -15.45
CA TRP A 351 26.14 -27.51 -15.30
C TRP A 351 26.83 -28.71 -15.98
N GLU A 352 27.63 -28.48 -17.02
CA GLU A 352 28.41 -29.52 -17.69
C GLU A 352 29.42 -30.22 -16.78
N LYS A 353 29.80 -29.60 -15.65
CA LYS A 353 30.74 -30.17 -14.68
C LYS A 353 30.12 -31.27 -13.80
N ILE A 354 28.79 -31.46 -13.86
CA ILE A 354 28.08 -32.44 -13.04
C ILE A 354 28.35 -33.86 -13.56
N THR A 355 28.67 -34.76 -12.65
CA THR A 355 29.02 -36.14 -12.97
C THR A 355 27.98 -37.14 -12.46
N GLN A 356 28.01 -38.37 -12.99
CA GLN A 356 27.12 -39.46 -12.60
C GLN A 356 27.17 -39.82 -11.11
N GLN A 357 28.23 -39.42 -10.39
CA GLN A 357 28.38 -39.72 -8.96
C GLN A 357 27.49 -38.85 -8.06
N GLN A 358 27.00 -37.72 -8.55
CA GLN A 358 26.15 -36.81 -7.78
C GLN A 358 24.69 -37.26 -7.83
N LYS A 359 24.09 -37.50 -6.66
CA LYS A 359 22.65 -37.76 -6.52
C LYS A 359 21.82 -36.50 -6.31
N GLU A 360 22.48 -35.45 -5.83
CA GLU A 360 21.88 -34.16 -5.53
C GLU A 360 22.85 -33.06 -5.94
N VAL A 361 22.34 -32.02 -6.59
CA VAL A 361 23.11 -30.87 -7.04
C VAL A 361 22.46 -29.61 -6.50
N TYR A 362 23.26 -28.80 -5.82
CA TYR A 362 22.85 -27.51 -5.30
C TYR A 362 23.43 -26.40 -6.15
N THR A 363 22.58 -25.49 -6.63
CA THR A 363 22.98 -24.35 -7.45
C THR A 363 22.46 -23.06 -6.85
N ILE A 364 23.28 -22.02 -6.95
CA ILE A 364 22.92 -20.65 -6.60
C ILE A 364 23.11 -19.79 -7.84
N VAL A 365 22.09 -19.01 -8.18
CA VAL A 365 22.21 -17.95 -9.16
C VAL A 365 21.84 -16.62 -8.51
N THR A 366 22.60 -15.58 -8.85
CA THR A 366 22.39 -14.23 -8.34
C THR A 366 21.96 -13.32 -9.48
N ILE A 367 20.74 -12.77 -9.39
CA ILE A 367 20.31 -11.68 -10.25
C ILE A 367 20.86 -10.38 -9.65
N PRO A 368 21.57 -9.55 -10.44
CA PRO A 368 22.16 -8.32 -9.93
C PRO A 368 21.10 -7.33 -9.46
N SER A 369 21.48 -6.45 -8.54
CA SER A 369 20.65 -5.30 -8.18
C SER A 369 20.50 -4.34 -9.35
N ASN A 370 19.46 -3.51 -9.31
CA ASN A 370 19.06 -2.59 -10.37
C ASN A 370 18.94 -3.29 -11.73
N PHE A 371 18.38 -4.50 -11.74
CA PHE A 371 18.14 -5.24 -12.98
C PHE A 371 16.66 -5.29 -13.34
N LEU A 372 15.80 -5.75 -12.43
CA LEU A 372 14.34 -5.79 -12.67
C LEU A 372 13.67 -4.47 -12.24
N VAL A 373 12.73 -4.00 -13.05
CA VAL A 373 11.88 -2.84 -12.74
C VAL A 373 10.84 -3.26 -11.67
N PRO A 374 10.35 -2.34 -10.81
CA PRO A 374 9.26 -2.65 -9.88
C PRO A 374 8.06 -3.32 -10.56
N GLY A 375 7.57 -4.41 -9.96
CA GLY A 375 6.53 -5.24 -10.53
C GLY A 375 6.55 -6.67 -9.99
N GLN A 376 5.55 -7.45 -10.38
CA GLN A 376 5.47 -8.88 -10.05
C GLN A 376 6.05 -9.72 -11.19
N TYR A 377 6.85 -10.71 -10.83
CA TYR A 377 7.50 -11.61 -11.76
C TYR A 377 7.36 -13.06 -11.34
N ILE A 378 7.36 -13.94 -12.33
CA ILE A 378 7.21 -15.37 -12.14
C ILE A 378 8.44 -16.07 -12.70
N ILE A 379 9.06 -16.92 -11.89
CA ILE A 379 10.25 -17.69 -12.25
C ILE A 379 9.83 -19.11 -12.59
N THR A 380 10.21 -19.57 -13.77
CA THR A 380 10.05 -20.95 -14.23
C THR A 380 11.42 -21.55 -14.45
N PHE A 381 11.62 -22.78 -13.97
CA PHE A 381 12.88 -23.49 -14.15
C PHE A 381 12.71 -24.66 -15.11
N ALA A 382 13.77 -24.98 -15.83
CA ALA A 382 13.82 -26.13 -16.73
C ALA A 382 15.16 -26.85 -16.65
N ILE A 383 15.12 -28.17 -16.75
CA ILE A 383 16.25 -29.03 -17.07
C ILE A 383 15.98 -29.58 -18.46
N SER A 384 16.90 -29.41 -19.39
CA SER A 384 16.71 -29.85 -20.77
C SER A 384 17.99 -30.41 -21.37
N ILE A 385 17.84 -31.19 -22.42
CA ILE A 385 18.94 -31.52 -23.33
C ILE A 385 18.77 -30.57 -24.52
N PRO A 386 19.74 -29.68 -24.79
CA PRO A 386 19.63 -28.68 -25.85
C PRO A 386 19.22 -29.30 -27.19
N ASN A 387 18.21 -28.72 -27.83
CA ASN A 387 17.65 -29.17 -29.12
C ASN A 387 17.04 -30.60 -29.15
N VAL A 388 16.90 -31.27 -28.00
CA VAL A 388 16.39 -32.66 -27.95
C VAL A 388 15.07 -32.75 -27.19
N ARG A 389 15.09 -32.51 -25.88
CA ARG A 389 13.88 -32.60 -25.02
C ARG A 389 14.05 -31.85 -23.72
N ILE A 390 12.92 -31.48 -23.13
CA ILE A 390 12.86 -31.02 -21.75
C ILE A 390 12.77 -32.24 -20.84
N VAL A 391 13.70 -32.36 -19.88
CA VAL A 391 13.76 -33.43 -18.88
C VAL A 391 12.83 -33.11 -17.71
N ASP A 392 12.88 -31.86 -17.25
CA ASP A 392 11.99 -31.34 -16.23
C ASP A 392 11.62 -29.89 -16.51
N LEU A 393 10.38 -29.53 -16.21
CA LEU A 393 9.85 -28.17 -16.31
C LEU A 393 9.01 -27.92 -15.07
N VAL A 394 9.39 -26.90 -14.30
CA VAL A 394 8.62 -26.43 -13.16
C VAL A 394 8.09 -25.06 -13.49
N GLU A 395 6.89 -25.04 -14.08
CA GLU A 395 6.18 -23.80 -14.40
C GLU A 395 5.80 -23.05 -13.13
N ASP A 396 5.94 -21.73 -13.21
CA ASP A 396 5.51 -20.78 -12.18
C ASP A 396 5.99 -21.13 -10.76
N ALA A 397 7.21 -21.69 -10.68
CA ALA A 397 7.82 -22.23 -9.48
C ALA A 397 7.92 -21.20 -8.34
N LEU A 398 8.33 -19.97 -8.66
CA LEU A 398 8.50 -18.90 -7.69
C LEU A 398 7.85 -17.63 -8.19
N ILE A 399 7.24 -16.89 -7.27
CA ILE A 399 6.70 -15.56 -7.52
C ILE A 399 7.54 -14.59 -6.72
N ILE A 400 8.06 -13.56 -7.39
CA ILE A 400 8.78 -12.47 -6.74
C ILE A 400 8.09 -11.14 -7.02
N THR A 401 8.14 -10.23 -6.05
CA THR A 401 7.64 -8.87 -6.16
C THR A 401 8.80 -7.91 -5.97
N ILE A 402 9.12 -7.15 -7.01
CA ILE A 402 10.10 -6.08 -6.97
C ILE A 402 9.38 -4.79 -6.61
N ILE A 403 9.85 -4.14 -5.57
CA ILE A 403 9.28 -2.92 -5.03
C ILE A 403 10.22 -1.78 -5.33
N ASP A 404 9.61 -0.65 -5.68
CA ASP A 404 10.37 0.58 -5.82
C ASP A 404 10.86 1.02 -4.43
N GLY A 405 12.17 1.10 -4.23
CA GLY A 405 12.85 1.67 -3.06
C GLY A 405 13.42 3.06 -3.34
N GLY A 406 12.83 3.82 -4.26
CA GLY A 406 13.28 5.14 -4.70
C GLY A 406 14.20 5.09 -5.92
N SER A 407 13.71 4.52 -7.03
CA SER A 407 14.37 4.53 -8.34
C SER A 407 14.27 5.92 -8.98
N ILE A 408 15.17 6.25 -9.93
CA ILE A 408 15.05 7.51 -10.73
C ILE A 408 13.72 7.55 -11.49
N PHE A 409 13.21 6.38 -11.87
CA PHE A 409 11.95 6.22 -12.60
C PHE A 409 10.70 6.25 -11.69
N ALA A 410 10.86 6.19 -10.36
CA ALA A 410 9.76 6.37 -9.42
C ALA A 410 9.02 7.70 -9.66
N ALA A 411 9.75 8.73 -10.10
CA ALA A 411 9.22 10.06 -10.41
C ALA A 411 8.35 10.12 -11.68
N HIS A 412 8.26 9.05 -12.45
CA HIS A 412 7.51 9.01 -13.70
C HIS A 412 6.24 8.14 -13.60
N GLU A 413 5.79 7.78 -12.38
CA GLU A 413 4.80 6.74 -12.11
C GLU A 413 3.63 6.68 -13.13
N GLY A 414 3.27 5.47 -13.59
CA GLY A 414 2.20 5.24 -14.56
C GLY A 414 2.64 5.10 -16.02
N TYR A 415 3.91 5.35 -16.33
CA TYR A 415 4.48 5.03 -17.64
C TYR A 415 5.15 3.65 -17.64
N ASP A 416 5.07 2.93 -18.78
CA ASP A 416 5.77 1.67 -19.01
C ASP A 416 7.25 1.95 -19.31
N TYR A 417 8.15 1.71 -18.35
CA TYR A 417 9.61 1.83 -18.53
C TYR A 417 10.26 0.55 -19.05
N GLY A 418 9.46 -0.47 -19.38
CA GLY A 418 9.93 -1.81 -19.66
C GLY A 418 10.08 -2.68 -18.40
N CYS A 419 10.76 -3.81 -18.57
CA CYS A 419 10.86 -4.86 -17.55
C CYS A 419 12.23 -4.92 -16.86
N VAL A 420 13.24 -4.23 -17.41
CA VAL A 420 14.61 -4.21 -16.88
C VAL A 420 15.18 -2.79 -16.86
N PHE A 421 16.03 -2.50 -15.88
CA PHE A 421 16.90 -1.34 -15.89
C PHE A 421 18.17 -1.68 -16.68
N ALA A 422 18.48 -0.83 -17.66
CA ALA A 422 19.74 -0.91 -18.41
C ALA A 422 20.76 0.09 -17.85
N ASP A 423 21.98 -0.37 -17.56
CA ASP A 423 23.08 0.50 -17.14
C ASP A 423 23.70 1.20 -18.36
N CYS A 424 22.99 2.22 -18.86
CA CYS A 424 23.43 3.03 -19.99
C CYS A 424 24.31 4.19 -19.53
N LYS A 425 25.53 4.31 -20.07
CA LYS A 425 26.43 5.44 -19.80
C LYS A 425 26.16 6.58 -20.78
N TRP A 426 25.80 7.75 -20.26
CA TRP A 426 25.59 8.97 -21.05
C TRP A 426 26.74 9.94 -20.81
N SER A 427 27.24 10.56 -21.88
CA SER A 427 28.25 11.63 -21.80
C SER A 427 27.75 12.87 -22.55
N ILE A 428 27.95 14.05 -21.97
CA ILE A 428 27.63 15.33 -22.62
C ILE A 428 28.95 15.92 -23.09
N ASN A 429 29.21 15.82 -24.39
CA ASN A 429 30.33 16.53 -25.01
C ASN A 429 29.82 17.91 -25.42
N ASN A 430 30.16 18.95 -24.66
CA ASN A 430 29.91 20.33 -25.06
C ASN A 430 30.89 20.71 -26.17
N ILE A 431 30.60 20.31 -27.41
CA ILE A 431 31.28 20.82 -28.60
C ILE A 431 30.26 21.59 -29.42
N LYS A 432 30.20 22.91 -29.19
CA LYS A 432 30.01 23.89 -30.27
C LYS A 432 31.37 24.50 -30.55
N GLU A 433 32.31 23.71 -31.06
CA GLU A 433 33.39 24.29 -31.84
C GLU A 433 32.83 24.60 -33.22
N GLY A 434 32.97 25.87 -33.60
CA GLY A 434 32.39 26.41 -34.82
C GLY A 434 32.81 25.62 -36.04
N VAL A 435 31.81 25.14 -36.78
CA VAL A 435 31.96 24.90 -38.20
C VAL A 435 32.05 26.29 -38.84
N CYS A 436 33.27 26.74 -39.12
CA CYS A 436 33.57 27.69 -40.20
C CYS A 436 34.02 26.90 -41.42
#